data_AF-A0A961SUC4-F1
#
_entry.id   AF-A0A961SUC4-F1
#
_cell.length_a   1.000
_cell.length_b   1.000
_cell.length_c   1.000
_cell.angle_alpha   90.00
_cell.angle_beta   90.00
_cell.angle_gamma   90.00
#
_symmetry.space_group_name_H-M   'P 1'
#
loop_
_entity.id
_entity.type
_entity.pdbx_description
1 polymer ?
#
loop_
_entity_poly.entity_id
_entity_poly.type
_entity_poly.pdbx_seq_one_letter_code
_entity_poly.pdbx_strand_id
1 'polypeptide(L)'
;MTSRRQFLIGLTAAVLLPIAAQAADLPDLEGRKVVVVTENAYPPLQFVDPKSGQQIGWEYDAMNEIAKRLNMQVEYQNTSWDA
;
A
#
# COMPACT_ATOMS: atom_id res chain seq x y z
N MET A 1 36.45 -14.03 -35.22
CA MET A 1 35.90 -14.85 -34.10
C MET A 1 35.68 -14.05 -32.80
N THR A 2 36.27 -12.87 -32.64
CA THR A 2 36.12 -12.00 -31.45
C THR A 2 34.73 -11.35 -31.31
N SER A 3 34.12 -10.91 -32.42
CA SER A 3 32.81 -10.22 -32.41
C SER A 3 31.63 -11.10 -31.94
N ARG A 4 31.58 -12.40 -32.29
CA ARG A 4 30.53 -13.33 -31.80
C ARG A 4 30.62 -13.58 -30.30
N ARG A 5 31.84 -13.68 -29.74
CA ARG A 5 32.05 -13.81 -28.29
C ARG A 5 31.62 -12.55 -27.55
N GLN A 6 31.95 -11.38 -28.08
CA GLN A 6 31.53 -10.09 -27.50
C GLN A 6 30.01 -9.92 -27.54
N PHE A 7 29.35 -10.35 -28.62
CA PHE A 7 27.89 -10.32 -28.73
C PHE A 7 27.22 -11.26 -27.72
N LEU A 8 27.75 -12.49 -27.55
CA LEU A 8 27.26 -13.44 -26.55
C LEU A 8 27.47 -12.95 -25.11
N ILE A 9 28.59 -12.30 -24.81
CA ILE A 9 28.86 -11.70 -23.49
C ILE A 9 27.90 -10.53 -23.21
N GLY A 10 27.66 -9.66 -24.20
CA GLY A 10 26.68 -8.57 -24.10
C GLY A 10 25.26 -9.08 -23.89
N LEU A 11 24.86 -10.15 -24.59
CA LEU A 11 23.56 -10.79 -24.41
C LEU A 11 23.42 -11.39 -23.00
N THR A 12 24.48 -12.00 -22.48
CA THR A 12 24.49 -12.60 -21.13
C THR A 12 24.39 -11.53 -20.03
N ALA A 13 25.09 -10.41 -20.19
CA ALA A 13 25.00 -9.28 -19.26
C ALA A 13 23.61 -8.63 -19.26
N ALA A 14 22.98 -8.47 -20.43
CA ALA A 14 21.62 -7.94 -20.55
C ALA A 14 20.55 -8.84 -19.87
N VAL A 15 20.78 -10.16 -19.83
CA VAL A 15 19.89 -11.13 -19.17
C VAL A 15 20.07 -11.13 -17.64
N LEU A 16 21.25 -10.79 -17.12
CA LEU A 16 21.55 -10.84 -15.69
C LEU A 16 21.30 -9.52 -14.93
N LEU A 17 21.25 -8.38 -15.62
CA LEU A 17 20.95 -7.07 -15.01
C LEU A 17 19.60 -6.95 -14.27
N PRO A 18 18.48 -7.55 -14.70
CA PRO A 18 17.20 -7.40 -13.99
C PRO A 18 17.11 -8.18 -12.67
N ILE A 19 18.10 -9.02 -12.32
CA ILE A 19 18.10 -9.83 -11.08
C ILE A 19 18.45 -8.98 -9.83
N ALA A 20 19.01 -7.78 -10.02
CA ALA A 20 19.43 -6.91 -8.93
C ALA A 20 18.30 -6.03 -8.34
N ALA A 21 17.11 -6.02 -8.96
CA ALA A 21 15.97 -5.27 -8.44
C ALA A 21 15.16 -6.15 -7.48
N GLN A 22 15.51 -6.11 -6.19
CA GLN A 22 14.72 -6.70 -5.11
C GLN A 22 13.90 -5.59 -4.45
N ALA A 23 12.57 -5.74 -4.43
CA ALA A 23 11.72 -4.87 -3.63
C ALA A 23 12.00 -5.14 -2.14
N ALA A 24 12.00 -4.09 -1.32
CA ALA A 24 12.04 -4.28 0.12
C ALA A 24 10.74 -4.94 0.59
N ASP A 25 10.85 -5.86 1.54
CA ASP A 25 9.70 -6.38 2.26
C ASP A 25 9.00 -5.26 3.04
N LEU A 26 7.69 -5.40 3.26
CA LEU A 26 6.95 -4.46 4.10
C LEU A 26 7.30 -4.67 5.58
N PRO A 27 7.32 -3.60 6.39
CA PRO A 27 7.54 -3.74 7.82
C PRO A 27 6.34 -4.41 8.50
N ASP A 28 6.62 -5.18 9.54
CA ASP A 28 5.62 -5.76 10.44
C ASP A 28 5.46 -4.84 11.67
N LEU A 29 4.22 -4.44 11.98
CA LEU A 29 3.89 -3.60 13.12
C LEU A 29 3.50 -4.40 14.37
N GLU A 30 3.61 -5.72 14.35
CA GLU A 30 3.42 -6.65 15.48
C GLU A 30 2.06 -6.49 16.17
N GLY A 31 1.01 -6.21 15.39
CA GLY A 31 -0.34 -5.99 15.89
C GLY A 31 -0.53 -4.63 16.59
N ARG A 32 0.40 -3.68 16.43
CA ARG A 32 0.30 -2.34 17.01
C ARG A 32 -1.01 -1.67 16.62
N LYS A 33 -1.62 -0.98 17.58
CA LYS A 33 -2.79 -0.14 17.35
C LYS A 33 -2.38 1.17 16.65
N VAL A 34 -3.05 1.49 15.55
CA VAL A 34 -2.88 2.73 14.80
C VAL A 34 -4.23 3.42 14.67
N VAL A 35 -4.29 4.66 15.16
CA VAL A 35 -5.49 5.49 15.05
C VAL A 35 -5.47 6.24 13.71
N VAL A 36 -6.52 6.05 12.93
CA VAL A 36 -6.76 6.76 11.67
C VAL A 36 -7.92 7.70 11.89
N VAL A 37 -7.71 8.97 11.57
CA VAL A 37 -8.72 10.00 11.76
C VAL A 37 -9.44 10.28 10.44
N THR A 38 -10.76 10.31 10.47
CA THR A 38 -11.64 10.57 9.33
C THR A 38 -12.68 11.62 9.69
N GLU A 39 -13.29 12.29 8.71
CA GLU A 39 -14.40 13.23 8.90
C GLU A 39 -15.76 12.64 8.49
N ASN A 40 -15.77 11.64 7.62
CA ASN A 40 -16.95 11.03 7.00
C ASN A 40 -17.80 12.00 6.17
N ALA A 41 -17.18 13.04 5.60
CA ALA A 41 -17.86 14.09 4.84
C ALA A 41 -17.59 14.06 3.32
N TYR A 42 -16.79 13.12 2.81
CA TYR A 42 -16.28 13.16 1.44
C TYR A 42 -16.56 11.89 0.64
N PRO A 43 -17.77 11.70 0.08
CA PRO A 43 -18.02 10.66 -0.90
C PRO A 43 -17.21 10.89 -2.20
N PRO A 44 -16.59 9.85 -2.80
CA PRO A 44 -16.60 8.43 -2.43
C PRO A 44 -15.39 8.00 -1.56
N LEU A 45 -14.63 8.94 -1.02
CA LEU A 45 -13.37 8.69 -0.30
C LEU A 45 -13.63 8.18 1.12
N GLN A 46 -14.43 8.90 1.89
CA GLN A 46 -14.80 8.56 3.27
C GLN A 46 -16.15 9.18 3.63
N PHE A 47 -17.16 8.35 3.90
CA PHE A 47 -18.51 8.80 4.21
C PHE A 47 -19.30 7.72 4.97
N VAL A 48 -20.42 8.10 5.55
CA VAL A 48 -21.37 7.15 6.13
C VAL A 48 -22.39 6.74 5.07
N ASP A 49 -22.54 5.44 4.83
CA ASP A 49 -23.64 4.93 4.00
C ASP A 49 -24.99 5.28 4.66
N PRO A 50 -25.87 6.06 4.00
CA PRO A 50 -27.15 6.45 4.58
C PRO A 50 -28.10 5.28 4.83
N LYS A 51 -27.87 4.11 4.20
CA LYS A 51 -28.72 2.93 4.38
C LYS A 51 -28.29 2.07 5.56
N SER A 52 -27.00 1.75 5.66
CA SER A 52 -26.48 0.85 6.69
C SER A 52 -25.92 1.57 7.92
N GLY A 53 -25.62 2.87 7.83
CA GLY A 53 -24.90 3.61 8.86
C GLY A 53 -23.42 3.24 8.97
N GLN A 54 -22.88 2.45 8.02
CA GLN A 54 -21.48 2.05 8.03
C GLN A 54 -20.58 3.14 7.46
N GLN A 55 -19.40 3.28 8.05
CA GLN A 55 -18.32 4.09 7.52
C GLN A 55 -17.69 3.37 6.32
N ILE A 56 -17.80 3.95 5.13
CA ILE A 56 -17.37 3.35 3.87
C ILE A 56 -16.66 4.37 2.97
N GLY A 57 -15.99 3.86 1.94
CA GLY A 57 -15.30 4.66 0.94
C GLY A 57 -13.90 4.14 0.65
N TRP A 58 -13.29 4.69 -0.39
CA TRP A 58 -11.98 4.24 -0.86
C TRP A 58 -10.88 4.32 0.22
N GLU A 59 -10.91 5.33 1.10
CA GLU A 59 -9.90 5.48 2.16
C GLU A 59 -10.02 4.38 3.23
N TYR A 60 -11.24 3.97 3.56
CA TYR A 60 -11.48 2.82 4.44
C TYR A 60 -10.97 1.53 3.82
N ASP A 61 -11.26 1.31 2.54
CA ASP A 61 -10.78 0.13 1.82
C ASP A 61 -9.25 0.10 1.76
N ALA A 62 -8.62 1.23 1.46
CA ALA A 62 -7.17 1.37 1.41
C ALA A 62 -6.53 1.15 2.79
N MET A 63 -7.05 1.77 3.85
CA MET A 63 -6.50 1.63 5.19
C MET A 63 -6.70 0.24 5.77
N ASN A 64 -7.81 -0.43 5.48
CA ASN A 64 -8.04 -1.82 5.86
C ASN A 64 -7.03 -2.76 5.16
N GLU A 65 -6.69 -2.50 3.91
CA GLU A 65 -5.67 -3.27 3.18
C GLU A 65 -4.26 -2.99 3.70
N ILE A 66 -3.92 -1.73 3.98
CA ILE A 66 -2.65 -1.35 4.61
C ILE A 66 -2.53 -2.03 5.99
N ALA A 67 -3.60 -2.06 6.78
CA ALA A 67 -3.60 -2.68 8.09
C ALA A 67 -3.25 -4.17 8.05
N LYS A 68 -3.82 -4.90 7.07
CA LYS A 68 -3.49 -6.31 6.84
C LYS A 68 -2.03 -6.50 6.43
N ARG A 69 -1.54 -5.68 5.48
CA ARG A 69 -0.18 -5.79 4.95
C ARG A 69 0.91 -5.48 5.97
N LEU A 70 0.62 -4.56 6.89
CA LEU A 70 1.56 -4.13 7.92
C LEU A 70 1.35 -4.84 9.27
N ASN A 71 0.41 -5.79 9.36
CA ASN A 71 0.03 -6.44 10.62
C ASN A 71 -0.23 -5.42 11.75
N MET A 72 -1.15 -4.48 11.51
CA MET A 72 -1.59 -3.51 12.52
C MET A 72 -3.09 -3.60 12.80
N GLN A 73 -3.48 -3.15 13.99
CA GLN A 73 -4.87 -2.98 14.38
C GLN A 73 -5.29 -1.54 14.09
N VAL A 74 -6.10 -1.33 13.06
CA VAL A 74 -6.63 0.01 12.74
C VAL A 74 -7.80 0.36 13.67
N GLU A 75 -7.77 1.57 14.21
CA GLU A 75 -8.87 2.17 14.96
C GLU A 75 -9.27 3.48 14.26
N TYR A 76 -10.54 3.60 13.87
CA TYR A 76 -11.03 4.81 13.24
C TYR A 76 -11.62 5.76 14.27
N GLN A 77 -11.24 7.03 14.21
CA GLN A 77 -11.79 8.10 15.02
C GLN A 77 -12.28 9.23 14.12
N ASN A 78 -13.41 9.84 14.49
CA ASN A 78 -13.99 10.92 13.71
C ASN A 78 -13.55 12.29 14.27
N THR A 79 -13.13 13.20 13.40
CA THR A 79 -12.89 14.62 13.70
C THR A 79 -13.43 15.49 12.58
N SER A 80 -13.64 16.78 12.83
CA SER A 80 -13.85 17.78 11.78
C SER A 80 -12.67 18.75 11.71
N TRP A 81 -12.58 19.52 10.63
CA TRP A 81 -11.58 20.59 10.50
C TRP A 81 -11.83 21.77 11.45
N ASP A 82 -13.07 21.91 11.92
CA ASP A 82 -13.49 22.94 12.88
C ASP A 82 -13.35 22.48 14.35
N ALA A 83 -12.87 21.25 14.58
CA ALA A 83 -12.74 20.65 15.91
C ALA A 83 -11.58 21.21 16.74
#